data_AF-A0A7J4KK41-F1
#
_entry.id   AF-A0A7J4KK41-F1
#
_cell.length_a   1.000
_cell.length_b   1.000
_cell.length_c   1.000
_cell.angle_alpha   90.00
_cell.angle_beta   90.00
_cell.angle_gamma   90.00
#
_symmetry.space_group_name_H-M   'P 1'
#
loop_
_entity.id
_entity.type
_entity.pdbx_description
1 polymer ?
#
loop_
_entity_poly.entity_id
_entity_poly.type
_entity_poly.pdbx_seq_one_letter_code
_entity_poly.pdbx_strand_id
1 'polypeptide(L)'
;MGDLEYINTLNRFECPIILNPQIASFIDVGIHAVLRQRLQRSTVEKHLRYARYMENHPCPVNFRNPSLENFIRHMDYREQIEHAGPHALIHEWKTMKMFLKAYGIPLWTYKPPSTPKAHKRILPFPDIVYKFFHYRYTEDDYENTLYQ
;
A
#
# COMPACT_ATOMS: atom_id res chain seq x y z
N MET A 1 8.13 17.33 5.35
CA MET A 1 7.63 18.42 4.49
C MET A 1 7.43 17.84 3.12
N GLY A 2 6.19 17.89 2.63
CA GLY A 2 5.74 17.02 1.54
C GLY A 2 6.03 17.64 0.18
N ASP A 3 6.57 16.84 -0.74
CA ASP A 3 6.86 17.19 -2.14
C ASP A 3 5.63 17.76 -2.94
N LEU A 4 4.45 17.84 -2.31
CA LEU A 4 3.15 18.17 -2.90
C LEU A 4 2.51 19.45 -2.31
N GLU A 5 3.24 20.25 -1.54
CA GLU A 5 2.71 21.46 -0.89
C GLU A 5 2.17 22.49 -1.91
N TYR A 6 2.77 22.59 -3.09
CA TYR A 6 2.42 23.53 -4.16
C TYR A 6 1.19 23.17 -5.01
N ILE A 7 0.52 22.03 -4.75
CA ILE A 7 -0.58 21.59 -5.64
C ILE A 7 -1.80 22.51 -5.60
N ASN A 8 -2.05 23.21 -4.49
CA ASN A 8 -3.23 24.07 -4.36
C ASN A 8 -3.18 25.32 -5.25
N THR A 9 -1.99 25.72 -5.71
CA THR A 9 -1.80 26.89 -6.56
C THR A 9 -1.78 26.54 -8.05
N LEU A 10 -1.79 25.26 -8.42
CA LEU A 10 -1.68 24.81 -9.81
C LEU A 10 -3.02 24.82 -10.53
N ASN A 11 -3.03 25.43 -11.73
CA ASN A 11 -4.18 25.41 -12.61
C ASN A 11 -4.37 24.03 -13.25
N ARG A 12 -5.58 23.46 -13.10
CA ARG A 12 -5.93 22.17 -13.70
C ARG A 12 -5.86 22.16 -15.23
N PHE A 13 -6.04 23.33 -15.85
CA PHE A 13 -6.01 23.47 -17.31
C PHE A 13 -4.60 23.28 -17.89
N GLU A 14 -3.57 23.64 -17.15
CA GLU A 14 -2.17 23.53 -17.57
C GLU A 14 -1.62 22.12 -17.39
N CYS A 15 -2.26 21.28 -16.56
CA CYS A 15 -1.85 19.91 -16.34
C CYS A 15 -2.31 19.01 -17.51
N PRO A 16 -1.38 18.32 -18.21
CA PRO A 16 -1.70 17.46 -19.35
C PRO A 16 -2.65 16.32 -18.93
N ILE A 17 -3.50 15.89 -19.87
CA ILE A 17 -4.48 14.82 -19.63
C ILE A 17 -3.77 13.46 -19.52
N ILE A 18 -2.73 13.26 -20.33
CA ILE A 18 -1.92 12.05 -20.39
C ILE A 18 -0.45 12.45 -20.23
N LEU A 19 0.26 11.76 -19.35
CA LEU A 19 1.70 11.93 -19.15
C LEU A 19 2.49 10.94 -20.01
N ASN A 20 3.64 11.37 -20.53
CA ASN A 20 4.56 10.47 -21.21
C ASN A 20 5.40 9.70 -20.16
N PRO A 21 5.33 8.37 -20.10
CA PRO A 21 6.03 7.58 -19.08
C PRO A 21 7.56 7.70 -19.13
N GLN A 22 8.15 8.00 -20.29
CA GLN A 22 9.62 8.11 -20.41
C GLN A 22 10.19 9.38 -19.75
N ILE A 23 9.39 10.45 -19.71
CA ILE A 23 9.82 11.79 -19.30
C ILE A 23 9.25 12.16 -17.93
N ALA A 24 8.04 11.67 -17.62
CA ALA A 24 7.32 12.04 -16.41
C ALA A 24 8.06 11.59 -15.15
N SER A 25 8.27 12.53 -14.24
CA SER A 25 8.76 12.24 -12.90
C SER A 25 7.63 11.68 -12.02
N PHE A 26 8.00 11.10 -10.88
CA PHE A 26 7.02 10.65 -9.89
C PHE A 26 6.21 11.81 -9.29
N ILE A 27 6.80 13.00 -9.23
CA ILE A 27 6.12 14.21 -8.77
C ILE A 27 5.03 14.60 -9.78
N ASP A 28 5.33 14.55 -11.08
CA ASP A 28 4.36 14.86 -12.14
C ASP A 28 3.16 13.91 -12.09
N VAL A 29 3.42 12.61 -11.88
CA VAL A 29 2.37 11.61 -11.68
C VAL A 29 1.57 11.92 -10.42
N GLY A 30 2.21 12.36 -9.34
CA GLY A 30 1.55 12.79 -8.11
C GLY A 30 0.63 13.99 -8.31
N ILE A 31 1.09 15.01 -9.04
CA ILE A 31 0.31 16.20 -9.41
C ILE A 31 -0.89 15.79 -10.26
N HIS A 32 -0.68 14.95 -11.28
CA HIS A 32 -1.76 14.41 -12.11
C HIS A 32 -2.79 13.62 -11.29
N ALA A 33 -2.33 12.79 -10.36
CA ALA A 33 -3.18 12.01 -9.49
C ALA A 33 -4.10 12.88 -8.61
N VAL A 34 -3.58 13.97 -8.06
CA VAL A 34 -4.41 14.90 -7.26
C VAL A 34 -5.36 15.69 -8.14
N LEU A 35 -4.89 16.27 -9.24
CA LEU A 35 -5.68 17.20 -10.07
C LEU A 35 -6.70 16.48 -10.96
N ARG A 36 -6.31 15.40 -11.62
CA ARG A 36 -7.12 14.68 -12.63
C ARG A 36 -7.80 13.45 -12.05
N GLN A 37 -7.10 12.66 -11.25
CA GLN A 37 -7.68 11.45 -10.66
C GLN A 37 -8.48 11.74 -9.37
N ARG A 38 -8.38 12.96 -8.84
CA ARG A 38 -9.06 13.43 -7.61
C ARG A 38 -8.72 12.58 -6.38
N LEU A 39 -7.49 12.07 -6.32
CA LEU A 39 -7.02 11.31 -5.15
C LEU A 39 -6.65 12.26 -4.01
N GLN A 40 -6.87 11.81 -2.76
CA GLN A 40 -6.40 12.55 -1.59
C GLN A 40 -4.87 12.54 -1.53
N ARG A 41 -4.27 13.64 -1.05
CA ARG A 41 -2.81 13.80 -0.95
C ARG A 41 -2.15 12.67 -0.17
N SER A 42 -2.71 12.30 0.97
CA SER A 42 -2.23 11.17 1.79
C SER A 42 -2.21 9.84 1.03
N THR A 43 -3.17 9.63 0.13
CA THR A 43 -3.22 8.43 -0.73
C THR A 43 -2.13 8.49 -1.80
N VAL A 44 -1.94 9.65 -2.42
CA VAL A 44 -0.88 9.86 -3.42
C VAL A 44 0.50 9.68 -2.80
N GLU A 45 0.79 10.30 -1.67
CA GLU A 45 2.05 10.14 -0.94
C GLU A 45 2.32 8.67 -0.59
N LYS A 46 1.28 7.96 -0.11
CA LYS A 46 1.38 6.52 0.14
C LYS A 46 1.75 5.77 -1.13
N HIS A 47 1.08 6.04 -2.26
CA HIS A 47 1.39 5.37 -3.53
C HIS A 47 2.78 5.73 -4.06
N LEU A 48 3.23 6.99 -3.97
CA LEU A 48 4.58 7.38 -4.36
C LEU A 48 5.65 6.67 -3.53
N ARG A 49 5.40 6.46 -2.23
CA ARG A 49 6.28 5.64 -1.39
C ARG A 49 6.37 4.19 -1.88
N TYR A 50 5.24 3.58 -2.22
CA TYR A 50 5.23 2.24 -2.82
C TYR A 50 5.90 2.21 -4.19
N ALA A 51 5.75 3.25 -5.01
CA ALA A 51 6.42 3.32 -6.31
C ALA A 51 7.94 3.36 -6.16
N ARG A 52 8.45 4.22 -5.26
CA ARG A 52 9.89 4.25 -4.91
C ARG A 52 10.37 2.91 -4.36
N TYR A 53 9.55 2.23 -3.58
CA TYR A 53 9.88 0.89 -3.08
C TYR A 53 9.97 -0.14 -4.23
N MET A 54 8.97 -0.18 -5.11
CA MET A 54 8.93 -1.09 -6.26
C MET A 54 10.04 -0.85 -7.27
N GLU A 55 10.49 0.39 -7.44
CA GLU A 55 11.60 0.75 -8.33
C GLU A 55 12.95 0.29 -7.78
N ASN A 56 13.16 0.36 -6.45
CA ASN A 56 14.41 -0.04 -5.79
C ASN A 56 14.42 -1.52 -5.34
N HIS A 57 13.38 -2.27 -5.68
CA HIS A 57 13.22 -3.65 -5.26
C HIS A 57 14.18 -4.60 -6.01
N PRO A 58 14.61 -5.75 -5.42
CA PRO A 58 15.43 -6.75 -6.11
C PRO A 58 14.87 -7.21 -7.47
N CYS A 59 13.55 -7.30 -7.58
CA CYS A 59 12.84 -7.41 -8.86
C CYS A 59 12.18 -6.06 -9.16
N PRO A 60 12.82 -5.13 -9.87
CA PRO A 60 12.35 -3.76 -9.97
C PRO A 60 11.25 -3.59 -11.01
N VAL A 61 10.23 -2.80 -10.68
CA VAL A 61 9.19 -2.42 -11.63
C VAL A 61 9.62 -1.18 -12.40
N ASN A 62 9.67 -1.31 -13.73
CA ASN A 62 10.00 -0.21 -14.61
C ASN A 62 8.77 0.67 -14.85
N PHE A 63 8.70 1.82 -14.18
CA PHE A 63 7.62 2.80 -14.37
C PHE A 63 7.76 3.62 -15.65
N ARG A 64 8.96 3.72 -16.23
CA ARG A 64 9.19 4.45 -17.50
C ARG A 64 8.74 3.65 -18.71
N ASN A 65 8.78 2.33 -18.61
CA ASN A 65 8.23 1.41 -19.59
C ASN A 65 7.39 0.33 -18.89
N PRO A 66 6.15 0.67 -18.47
CA PRO A 66 5.33 -0.23 -17.70
C PRO A 66 4.87 -1.42 -18.56
N SER A 67 5.35 -2.61 -18.22
CA SER A 67 4.96 -3.87 -18.83
C SER A 67 4.22 -4.74 -17.81
N LEU A 68 3.13 -5.36 -18.26
CA LEU A 68 2.35 -6.29 -17.45
C LEU A 68 3.20 -7.48 -16.98
N GLU A 69 4.03 -8.01 -17.87
CA GLU A 69 4.91 -9.15 -17.56
C GLU A 69 5.91 -8.80 -16.45
N ASN A 70 6.53 -7.61 -16.53
CA ASN A 70 7.46 -7.15 -15.51
C ASN A 70 6.76 -6.98 -14.16
N PHE A 71 5.55 -6.41 -14.17
CA PHE A 71 4.77 -6.24 -12.94
C PHE A 71 4.36 -7.58 -12.33
N ILE A 72 3.89 -8.55 -13.13
CA ILE A 72 3.53 -9.88 -12.62
C ILE A 72 4.74 -10.57 -11.99
N ARG A 73 5.92 -10.51 -12.63
CA ARG A 73 7.15 -11.07 -12.06
C ARG A 73 7.49 -10.46 -10.70
N HIS A 74 7.33 -9.14 -10.55
CA HIS A 74 7.51 -8.48 -9.27
C HIS A 74 6.53 -9.01 -8.21
N MET A 75 5.25 -9.12 -8.58
CA MET A 75 4.21 -9.61 -7.67
C MET A 75 4.43 -11.08 -7.26
N ASP A 76 4.81 -11.94 -8.20
CA ASP A 76 5.08 -13.36 -7.95
C ASP A 76 6.29 -13.53 -7.03
N TYR A 77 7.36 -12.74 -7.24
CA TYR A 77 8.52 -12.74 -6.36
C TYR A 77 8.13 -12.34 -4.93
N ARG A 78 7.33 -11.28 -4.78
CA ARG A 78 6.86 -10.79 -3.48
C ARG A 78 6.00 -11.83 -2.76
N GLU A 79 5.17 -12.56 -3.50
CA GLU A 79 4.28 -13.58 -2.94
C GLU A 79 5.03 -14.87 -2.57
N GLN A 80 5.89 -15.38 -3.45
CA GLN A 80 6.53 -16.69 -3.29
C GLN A 80 7.79 -16.67 -2.42
N ILE A 81 8.63 -15.62 -2.54
CA ILE A 81 9.93 -15.55 -1.89
C ILE A 81 9.86 -14.74 -0.60
N GLU A 82 9.21 -13.57 -0.65
CA GLU A 82 9.13 -12.68 0.51
C GLU A 82 7.89 -12.92 1.38
N HIS A 83 6.99 -13.79 0.94
CA HIS A 83 5.71 -14.09 1.62
C HIS A 83 4.93 -12.83 1.99
N ALA A 84 4.93 -11.84 1.10
CA ALA A 84 4.29 -10.56 1.32
C ALA A 84 2.79 -10.74 1.57
N GLY A 85 2.28 -10.11 2.63
CA GLY A 85 0.86 -10.17 2.96
C GLY A 85 -0.02 -9.57 1.86
N PRO A 86 -1.26 -10.06 1.68
CA PRO A 86 -2.13 -9.65 0.57
C PRO A 86 -2.45 -8.14 0.56
N HIS A 87 -2.44 -7.48 1.73
CA HIS A 87 -2.62 -6.03 1.80
C HIS A 87 -1.47 -5.24 1.16
N ALA A 88 -0.23 -5.73 1.27
CA ALA A 88 0.93 -5.07 0.64
C ALA A 88 0.82 -5.14 -0.89
N LEU A 89 0.52 -6.33 -1.40
CA LEU A 89 0.31 -6.59 -2.83
C LEU A 89 -0.86 -5.77 -3.40
N ILE A 90 -1.96 -5.62 -2.65
CA ILE A 90 -3.07 -4.74 -3.04
C ILE A 90 -2.63 -3.27 -3.11
N HIS A 91 -1.76 -2.81 -2.22
CA HIS A 91 -1.26 -1.44 -2.24
C HIS A 91 -0.32 -1.19 -3.41
N GLU A 92 0.57 -2.13 -3.73
CA GLU A 92 1.42 -2.08 -4.93
C GLU A 92 0.56 -2.06 -6.21
N TRP A 93 -0.50 -2.88 -6.26
CA TRP A 93 -1.43 -2.85 -7.38
C TRP A 93 -2.17 -1.51 -7.49
N LYS A 94 -2.66 -0.94 -6.39
CA LYS A 94 -3.30 0.39 -6.39
C LYS A 94 -2.36 1.49 -6.86
N THR A 95 -1.08 1.41 -6.46
CA THR A 95 -0.02 2.28 -6.97
C THR A 95 0.07 2.15 -8.48
N MET A 96 0.22 0.93 -9.01
CA MET A 96 0.31 0.73 -10.47
C MET A 96 -0.92 1.27 -11.20
N LYS A 97 -2.14 1.08 -10.69
CA LYS A 97 -3.36 1.67 -11.29
C LYS A 97 -3.29 3.19 -11.42
N MET A 98 -2.74 3.87 -10.42
CA MET A 98 -2.55 5.32 -10.44
C MET A 98 -1.62 5.75 -11.58
N PHE A 99 -0.51 5.02 -11.77
CA PHE A 99 0.45 5.26 -12.86
C PHE A 99 -0.15 4.96 -14.24
N LEU A 100 -0.82 3.81 -14.41
CA LEU A 100 -1.48 3.46 -15.68
C LEU A 100 -2.50 4.51 -16.10
N LYS A 101 -3.32 4.99 -15.15
CA LYS A 101 -4.30 6.05 -15.41
C LYS A 101 -3.62 7.38 -15.76
N ALA A 102 -2.47 7.69 -15.18
CA ALA A 102 -1.70 8.88 -15.51
C ALA A 102 -1.10 8.81 -16.92
N TYR A 103 -0.67 7.64 -17.35
CA TYR A 103 -0.10 7.39 -18.68
C TYR A 103 -1.15 7.10 -19.77
N GLY A 104 -2.44 7.05 -19.43
CA GLY A 104 -3.50 6.72 -20.37
C GLY A 104 -3.47 5.27 -20.87
N ILE A 105 -2.78 4.38 -20.15
CA ILE A 105 -2.68 2.95 -20.49
C ILE A 105 -3.93 2.25 -19.95
N PRO A 106 -4.56 1.33 -20.73
CA PRO A 106 -5.69 0.57 -20.25
C PRO A 106 -5.32 -0.25 -19.01
N LEU A 107 -6.30 -0.40 -18.12
CA LEU A 107 -6.12 -1.14 -16.88
C LEU A 107 -5.79 -2.62 -17.21
N TRP A 108 -4.72 -3.13 -16.61
CA TRP A 108 -4.36 -4.54 -16.78
C TRP A 108 -5.34 -5.47 -16.07
N THR A 109 -5.53 -6.67 -16.62
CA THR A 109 -6.42 -7.73 -16.10
C THR A 109 -5.79 -8.51 -14.93
N TYR A 110 -5.00 -7.85 -14.07
CA TYR A 110 -4.37 -8.45 -12.91
C TYR A 110 -5.31 -8.46 -11.70
N LYS A 111 -5.37 -9.59 -10.99
CA LYS A 111 -6.15 -9.76 -9.76
C LYS A 111 -5.22 -10.08 -8.59
N PRO A 112 -5.11 -9.19 -7.57
CA PRO A 112 -4.28 -9.45 -6.41
C PRO A 112 -4.86 -10.59 -5.54
N PRO A 113 -4.05 -11.20 -4.67
CA PRO A 113 -4.51 -12.24 -3.76
C PRO A 113 -5.61 -11.75 -2.84
N SER A 114 -6.50 -12.65 -2.45
CA SER A 114 -7.65 -12.33 -1.61
C SER A 114 -7.21 -12.05 -0.18
N THR A 115 -7.73 -11.00 0.43
CA THR A 115 -7.48 -10.73 1.85
C THR A 115 -8.10 -11.83 2.71
N PRO A 116 -7.44 -12.24 3.81
CA PRO A 116 -8.03 -13.19 4.74
C PRO A 116 -9.36 -12.65 5.26
N LYS A 117 -10.34 -13.55 5.45
CA LYS A 117 -11.64 -13.16 5.99
C LYS A 117 -11.42 -12.63 7.41
N ALA A 118 -12.01 -11.47 7.72
CA ALA A 118 -12.00 -10.96 9.07
C ALA A 118 -12.60 -12.01 10.02
N HIS A 119 -11.85 -12.42 11.03
CA HIS A 119 -12.36 -13.30 12.06
C HIS A 119 -13.39 -12.55 12.89
N LYS A 120 -14.49 -13.23 13.26
CA LYS A 120 -15.46 -12.65 14.21
C LYS A 120 -14.72 -12.35 15.50
N ARG A 121 -14.82 -11.11 15.99
CA ARG A 121 -14.34 -10.76 17.33
C ARG A 121 -15.17 -11.56 18.32
N ILE A 122 -14.54 -12.52 18.99
CA ILE A 122 -15.14 -13.22 20.11
C ILE A 122 -15.00 -12.27 21.29
N LEU A 123 -16.10 -11.60 21.65
CA LEU A 123 -16.14 -10.79 22.85
C LEU A 123 -16.21 -11.76 24.06
N PRO A 124 -15.21 -11.74 24.95
CA PRO A 124 -15.27 -12.55 26.16
C PRO A 124 -16.46 -12.13 27.02
N PHE A 125 -17.03 -13.09 27.76
CA PHE A 125 -18.11 -12.80 28.70
C PHE A 125 -17.66 -11.83 29.80
N PRO A 126 -18.57 -11.03 30.38
CA PRO A 126 -18.25 -10.09 31.46
C PRO A 126 -17.48 -10.74 32.61
N ASP A 127 -17.82 -11.98 32.97
CA ASP A 127 -17.16 -12.72 34.06
C ASP A 127 -15.69 -13.04 33.74
N ILE A 128 -15.38 -13.36 32.48
CA ILE A 128 -14.02 -13.62 32.03
C ILE A 128 -13.21 -12.32 32.06
N VAL A 129 -13.82 -11.21 31.62
CA VAL A 129 -13.20 -9.88 31.67
C VAL A 129 -12.95 -9.46 33.13
N TYR A 130 -13.93 -9.67 34.01
CA TYR A 130 -13.81 -9.39 35.43
C TYR A 130 -12.68 -10.21 36.07
N LYS A 131 -12.62 -11.52 35.79
CA LYS A 131 -11.53 -12.40 36.26
C LYS A 131 -10.17 -11.94 35.75
N PHE A 132 -10.06 -11.51 34.50
CA PHE A 132 -8.80 -11.01 33.95
C PHE A 132 -8.31 -9.75 34.67
N PHE A 133 -9.20 -8.77 34.90
CA PHE A 133 -8.83 -7.52 35.58
C PHE A 133 -8.58 -7.68 37.09
N HIS A 134 -9.19 -8.68 37.72
CA HIS A 134 -9.03 -8.97 39.16
C HIS A 134 -8.13 -10.18 39.42
N TYR A 135 -7.46 -10.69 38.39
CA TYR A 135 -6.55 -11.82 38.54
C TYR A 135 -5.37 -11.38 39.40
N ARG A 136 -5.14 -12.11 40.50
CA ARG A 136 -3.94 -11.99 41.31
C ARG A 136 -3.12 -13.24 41.07
N TYR A 137 -1.85 -13.05 40.72
CA TYR A 137 -0.86 -14.10 40.76
C TYR A 137 -0.79 -14.69 42.19
N THR A 138 -0.48 -15.98 42.32
CA THR A 138 -0.33 -16.60 43.63
C THR A 138 0.78 -15.89 44.42
N GLU A 139 0.69 -15.82 45.75
CA GLU A 139 1.72 -15.14 46.57
C GLU A 139 3.02 -15.96 46.69
N ASP A 140 3.05 -17.17 46.12
CA ASP A 140 4.21 -18.04 46.07
C ASP A 140 5.11 -17.68 44.87
N ASP A 141 6.33 -17.24 45.17
CA ASP A 141 7.36 -16.89 44.19
C ASP A 141 7.71 -18.08 43.27
N TYR A 142 7.62 -19.31 43.78
CA TYR A 142 7.98 -20.49 42.99
C TYR A 142 6.95 -20.79 41.88
N GLU A 143 5.66 -20.59 42.15
CA GLU A 143 4.62 -20.79 41.14
C GLU A 143 4.66 -19.69 40.07
N ASN A 144 4.90 -18.44 40.45
CA ASN A 144 4.93 -17.31 39.52
C ASN A 144 6.09 -17.36 38.52
N THR A 145 7.24 -17.91 38.94
CA THR A 145 8.41 -18.06 38.06
C THR A 145 8.20 -19.09 36.95
N LEU A 146 7.24 -20.01 37.07
CA LEU A 146 6.90 -21.00 36.03
C LEU A 146 5.96 -20.46 34.93
N TYR A 147 5.26 -19.35 35.20
CA TYR A 147 4.30 -18.74 34.26
C TYR A 147 4.90 -17.59 33.43
N GLN A 148 6.13 -17.15 33.72
CA GLN A 148 6.90 -16.17 32.92
C GLN A 148 7.74 -16.85 31.84
#